data_AF-A0A0G4E4M6-F1
#
_entry.id   AF-A0A0G4E4M6-F1
#
_cell.length_a   1.000
_cell.length_b   1.000
_cell.length_c   1.000
_cell.angle_alpha   90.00
_cell.angle_beta   90.00
_cell.angle_gamma   90.00
#
_symmetry.space_group_name_H-M   'P 1'
#
loop_
_entity.id
_entity.type
_entity.pdbx_description
1 polymer ?
#
loop_
_entity_poly.entity_id
_entity_poly.type
_entity_poly.pdbx_seq_one_letter_code
_entity_poly.pdbx_strand_id
1 'polypeptide(L)'
;MNESACFSDLSLYELDRYDWLLEHNGSLQGFTTRHGNLLQEQVADAVELRAHQIIPASIDALVLSNENRKVLGHVLNEYKPASILVTDYDMATARSFVSGLFAIPLPEVVVLRVPSHVMPAHALGAVYSNGADKHLVVVPDQSFDPVGVLVRQLAVAAHYTLMRGKPGIAAMMSDDLTQAMVGQYAVLRFAAQHPEKCSVLRHLQLLVSGEFAKGLSKTPEMPMGFIASDLGEQLMRAYGTGMFRAVVQELYESATNGRAIWFGSTNFTGSALALYLLGDDYGMTQFMQQDSGSRKLGEKLKAAFGGEDGPDWFHSVQDGFNSRLATIMAMAVPELSSASA
;
A
#
# COMPACT_ATOMS: atom_id res chain seq x y z
N MET A 1 -24.44 15.84 -9.02
CA MET A 1 -23.27 16.40 -8.32
C MET A 1 -22.77 17.64 -9.07
N ASN A 2 -22.46 18.74 -8.39
CA ASN A 2 -21.81 19.89 -9.04
C ASN A 2 -20.29 19.68 -8.97
N GLU A 3 -19.71 19.06 -10.01
CA GLU A 3 -18.30 18.66 -10.03
C GLU A 3 -17.33 19.83 -9.80
N SER A 4 -17.67 21.03 -10.28
CA SER A 4 -16.82 22.21 -10.09
C SER A 4 -16.75 22.62 -8.63
N ALA A 5 -17.88 22.57 -7.90
CA ALA A 5 -17.92 22.89 -6.48
C ALA A 5 -17.17 21.83 -5.66
N CYS A 6 -17.39 20.54 -5.96
CA CYS A 6 -16.69 19.45 -5.30
C CYS A 6 -15.17 19.52 -5.54
N PHE A 7 -14.74 19.88 -6.74
CA PHE A 7 -13.31 20.05 -7.06
C PHE A 7 -12.68 21.20 -6.26
N SER A 8 -13.38 22.34 -6.15
CA SER A 8 -12.93 23.47 -5.34
C SER A 8 -12.85 23.11 -3.86
N ASP A 9 -13.90 22.50 -3.30
CA ASP A 9 -13.93 22.07 -1.89
C ASP A 9 -12.84 21.04 -1.60
N LEU A 10 -12.58 20.10 -2.51
CA LEU A 10 -11.51 19.12 -2.38
C LEU A 10 -10.13 19.75 -2.43
N SER A 11 -9.90 20.68 -3.35
CA SER A 11 -8.63 21.38 -3.46
C SER A 11 -8.33 22.20 -2.19
N LEU A 12 -9.35 22.86 -1.63
CA LEU A 12 -9.22 23.62 -0.38
C LEU A 12 -9.01 22.70 0.83
N TYR A 13 -9.72 21.57 0.90
CA TYR A 13 -9.49 20.55 1.92
C TYR A 13 -8.04 20.01 1.89
N GLU A 14 -7.54 19.70 0.70
CA GLU A 14 -6.18 19.20 0.53
C GLU A 14 -5.14 20.24 0.91
N LEU A 15 -5.37 21.51 0.58
CA LEU A 15 -4.51 22.63 0.97
C LEU A 15 -4.52 22.83 2.50
N ASP A 16 -5.70 22.90 3.12
CA ASP A 16 -5.84 23.03 4.59
C ASP A 16 -5.06 21.91 5.30
N ARG A 17 -5.18 20.66 4.80
CA ARG A 17 -4.49 19.50 5.34
C ARG A 17 -2.97 19.58 5.13
N TYR A 18 -2.55 20.02 3.95
CA TYR A 18 -1.14 20.17 3.61
C TYR A 18 -0.45 21.19 4.54
N ASP A 19 -1.05 22.37 4.69
CA ASP A 19 -0.51 23.43 5.55
C ASP A 19 -0.49 23.00 7.02
N TRP A 20 -1.57 22.36 7.50
CA TRP A 20 -1.61 21.80 8.85
C TRP A 20 -0.48 20.81 9.10
N LEU A 21 -0.25 19.87 8.19
CA LEU A 21 0.78 18.85 8.32
C LEU A 21 2.19 19.48 8.34
N LEU A 22 2.44 20.54 7.57
CA LEU A 22 3.71 21.26 7.63
C LEU A 22 3.89 21.96 8.98
N GLU A 23 2.86 22.64 9.48
CA GLU A 23 2.90 23.37 10.75
C GLU A 23 3.01 22.43 11.98
N HIS A 24 2.47 21.22 11.88
CA HIS A 24 2.36 20.26 12.98
C HIS A 24 3.28 19.05 12.81
N ASN A 25 4.39 19.18 12.05
CA ASN A 25 5.40 18.15 11.86
C ASN A 25 4.80 16.79 11.46
N GLY A 26 3.88 16.80 10.49
CA GLY A 26 3.21 15.64 9.92
C GLY A 26 2.14 14.99 10.80
N SER A 27 1.79 15.56 11.94
CA SER A 27 0.72 15.06 12.81
C SER A 27 -0.67 15.55 12.36
N LEU A 28 -1.61 14.62 12.19
CA LEU A 28 -3.04 14.93 11.98
C LEU A 28 -3.82 15.10 13.28
N GLN A 29 -3.17 15.00 14.44
CA GLN A 29 -3.86 15.12 15.71
C GLN A 29 -4.50 16.50 15.85
N GLY A 30 -5.83 16.53 15.99
CA GLY A 30 -6.60 17.77 16.12
C GLY A 30 -6.95 18.46 14.80
N PHE A 31 -6.56 17.92 13.65
CA PHE A 31 -6.91 18.49 12.35
C PHE A 31 -8.43 18.44 12.14
N THR A 32 -9.01 19.59 11.82
CA THR A 32 -10.41 19.73 11.42
C THR A 32 -10.51 20.78 10.32
N THR A 33 -11.42 20.58 9.37
CA THR A 33 -11.66 21.55 8.29
C THR A 33 -13.13 21.52 7.87
N ARG A 34 -13.67 22.69 7.55
CA ARG A 34 -15.04 22.84 7.06
C ARG A 34 -15.22 22.19 5.68
N HIS A 35 -14.19 22.21 4.83
CA HIS A 35 -14.23 21.65 3.48
C HIS A 35 -14.38 20.12 3.52
N GLY A 36 -13.79 19.45 4.51
CA GLY A 36 -13.93 18.00 4.69
C GLY A 36 -15.37 17.57 4.97
N ASN A 37 -16.10 18.33 5.79
CA ASN A 37 -17.51 18.06 6.09
C ASN A 37 -18.40 18.22 4.85
N LEU A 38 -18.15 19.26 4.05
CA LEU A 38 -18.88 19.50 2.81
C LEU A 38 -18.66 18.40 1.77
N LEU A 39 -17.43 17.89 1.64
CA LEU A 39 -17.12 16.77 0.76
C LEU A 39 -17.83 15.48 1.19
N GLN A 40 -17.89 15.23 2.51
CA GLN A 40 -18.61 14.07 3.02
C GLN A 40 -20.10 14.13 2.63
N GLU A 41 -20.74 15.30 2.73
CA GLU A 41 -22.15 15.47 2.33
C GLU A 41 -22.36 15.35 0.81
N GLN A 42 -21.41 15.82 0.00
CA GLN A 42 -21.56 15.89 -1.46
C GLN A 42 -21.15 14.60 -2.19
N VAL A 43 -20.23 13.80 -1.64
CA VAL A 43 -19.56 12.68 -2.33
C VAL A 43 -19.89 11.31 -1.73
N ALA A 44 -20.47 11.25 -0.53
CA ALA A 44 -20.71 9.97 0.17
C ALA A 44 -21.63 8.99 -0.57
N ASP A 45 -22.47 9.44 -1.51
CA ASP A 45 -23.40 8.57 -2.24
C ASP A 45 -23.13 8.50 -3.75
N ALA A 46 -22.04 9.10 -4.24
CA ALA A 46 -21.68 9.09 -5.66
C ALA A 46 -21.08 7.72 -6.06
N VAL A 47 -21.91 6.83 -6.62
CA VAL A 47 -21.51 5.47 -7.01
C VAL A 47 -20.51 5.47 -8.17
N GLU A 48 -20.66 6.43 -9.10
CA GLU A 48 -19.77 6.64 -10.24
C GLU A 48 -18.32 6.95 -9.84
N LEU A 49 -18.15 7.49 -8.62
CA LEU A 49 -16.88 7.82 -8.00
C LEU A 49 -16.24 6.63 -7.27
N ARG A 50 -16.90 5.48 -7.23
CA ARG A 50 -16.47 4.25 -6.55
C ARG A 50 -16.20 3.09 -7.48
N ALA A 51 -16.22 3.30 -8.80
CA ALA A 51 -15.97 2.23 -9.77
C ALA A 51 -14.62 1.52 -9.53
N HIS A 52 -13.58 2.26 -9.14
CA HIS A 52 -12.27 1.72 -8.77
C HIS A 52 -12.29 0.77 -7.57
N GLN A 53 -13.30 0.86 -6.69
CA GLN A 53 -13.48 -0.02 -5.54
C GLN A 53 -14.09 -1.38 -5.92
N ILE A 54 -14.57 -1.53 -7.17
CA ILE A 54 -15.11 -2.79 -7.67
C ILE A 54 -13.95 -3.70 -8.09
N ILE A 55 -13.64 -4.67 -7.24
CA ILE A 55 -12.56 -5.64 -7.41
C ILE A 55 -13.14 -6.94 -8.02
N PRO A 56 -12.52 -7.51 -9.08
CA PRO A 56 -12.91 -8.83 -9.59
C PRO A 56 -12.86 -9.90 -8.50
N ALA A 57 -13.88 -10.78 -8.44
CA ALA A 57 -14.00 -11.78 -7.37
C ALA A 57 -12.79 -12.71 -7.27
N SER A 58 -12.15 -13.07 -8.40
CA SER A 58 -10.92 -13.86 -8.44
C SER A 58 -9.73 -13.16 -7.76
N ILE A 59 -9.62 -11.84 -7.91
CA ILE A 59 -8.61 -11.01 -7.24
C ILE A 59 -8.96 -10.82 -5.75
N ASP A 60 -10.24 -10.58 -5.45
CA ASP A 60 -10.68 -10.46 -4.06
C ASP A 60 -10.56 -11.81 -3.31
N ALA A 61 -10.53 -12.94 -4.01
CA ALA A 61 -10.35 -14.26 -3.42
C ALA A 61 -8.88 -14.65 -3.15
N LEU A 62 -7.89 -13.85 -3.55
CA LEU A 62 -6.47 -14.21 -3.40
C LEU A 62 -6.09 -14.52 -1.95
N VAL A 63 -5.30 -15.58 -1.73
CA VAL A 63 -4.81 -16.04 -0.41
C VAL A 63 -3.41 -16.63 -0.50
N LEU A 64 -2.63 -16.59 0.58
CA LEU A 64 -1.32 -17.25 0.61
C LEU A 64 -1.48 -18.78 0.62
N SER A 65 -0.59 -19.48 -0.09
CA SER A 65 -0.49 -20.94 0.04
C SER A 65 0.01 -21.31 1.44
N ASN A 66 -0.34 -22.50 1.91
CA ASN A 66 0.09 -22.98 3.23
C ASN A 66 1.62 -23.11 3.32
N GLU A 67 2.27 -23.46 2.23
CA GLU A 67 3.73 -23.51 2.10
C GLU A 67 4.32 -22.12 2.31
N ASN A 68 3.79 -21.10 1.62
CA ASN A 68 4.26 -19.74 1.75
C ASN A 68 4.02 -19.18 3.16
N ARG A 69 2.88 -19.47 3.78
CA ARG A 69 2.59 -19.06 5.17
C ARG A 69 3.62 -19.62 6.15
N LYS A 70 3.99 -20.90 6.03
CA LYS A 70 4.99 -21.54 6.90
C LYS A 70 6.38 -20.93 6.72
N VAL A 71 6.81 -20.70 5.47
CA VAL A 71 8.12 -20.09 5.19
C VAL A 71 8.15 -18.65 5.70
N LEU A 72 7.12 -17.85 5.44
CA LEU A 72 6.99 -16.50 5.98
C LEU A 72 7.02 -16.50 7.51
N GLY A 73 6.25 -17.38 8.15
CA GLY A 73 6.22 -17.50 9.60
C GLY A 73 7.58 -17.83 10.19
N HIS A 74 8.35 -18.72 9.56
CA HIS A 74 9.72 -19.02 9.99
C HIS A 74 10.64 -17.81 9.84
N VAL A 75 10.71 -17.24 8.64
CA VAL A 75 11.61 -16.11 8.32
C VAL A 75 11.32 -14.88 9.18
N LEU A 76 10.04 -14.51 9.35
CA LEU A 76 9.64 -13.31 10.09
C LEU A 76 9.80 -13.45 11.61
N ASN A 77 9.72 -14.67 12.16
CA ASN A 77 9.98 -14.89 13.58
C ASN A 77 11.48 -14.79 13.93
N GLU A 78 12.36 -15.01 12.95
CA GLU A 78 13.82 -14.90 13.12
C GLU A 78 14.34 -13.49 12.81
N TYR A 79 13.67 -12.76 11.92
CA TYR A 79 14.06 -11.42 11.50
C TYR A 79 13.83 -10.37 12.61
N LYS A 80 14.92 -9.80 13.14
CA LYS A 80 14.91 -8.76 14.18
C LYS A 80 15.72 -7.54 13.75
N PRO A 81 15.23 -6.73 12.80
CA PRO A 81 15.98 -5.58 12.32
C PRO A 81 16.10 -4.50 13.39
N ALA A 82 17.21 -3.77 13.34
CA ALA A 82 17.34 -2.50 14.07
C ALA A 82 16.73 -1.38 13.23
N SER A 83 16.03 -0.46 13.87
CA SER A 83 15.58 0.77 13.21
C SER A 83 16.75 1.74 13.10
N ILE A 84 16.94 2.32 11.92
CA ILE A 84 17.98 3.33 11.66
C ILE A 84 17.35 4.62 11.15
N LEU A 85 18.08 5.73 11.27
CA LEU A 85 17.61 7.05 10.85
C LEU A 85 17.38 7.10 9.34
N VAL A 86 16.27 7.70 8.93
CA VAL A 86 16.01 8.03 7.52
C VAL A 86 16.79 9.29 7.14
N THR A 87 17.71 9.18 6.19
CA THR A 87 18.64 10.26 5.81
C THR A 87 18.21 10.99 4.54
N ASP A 88 18.83 12.15 4.28
CA ASP A 88 18.61 12.90 3.03
C ASP A 88 19.16 12.14 1.81
N TYR A 89 20.18 11.31 2.01
CA TYR A 89 20.71 10.42 1.00
C TYR A 89 19.68 9.34 0.61
N ASP A 90 18.97 8.77 1.59
CA ASP A 90 17.91 7.80 1.34
C ASP A 90 16.77 8.43 0.54
N MET A 91 16.39 9.66 0.89
CA MET A 91 15.37 10.43 0.17
C MET A 91 15.77 10.70 -1.28
N ALA A 92 17.02 11.14 -1.52
CA ALA A 92 17.53 11.37 -2.87
C ALA A 92 17.58 10.07 -3.69
N THR A 93 18.02 8.97 -3.07
CA THR A 93 18.10 7.65 -3.70
C THR A 93 16.72 7.15 -4.12
N ALA A 94 15.77 7.15 -3.17
CA ALA A 94 14.40 6.70 -3.44
C ALA A 94 13.71 7.57 -4.50
N ARG A 95 13.86 8.90 -4.42
CA ARG A 95 13.29 9.83 -5.40
C ARG A 95 13.85 9.61 -6.79
N SER A 96 15.17 9.48 -6.92
CA SER A 96 15.81 9.21 -8.21
C SER A 96 15.34 7.88 -8.80
N PHE A 97 15.24 6.83 -7.97
CA PHE A 97 14.78 5.53 -8.41
C PHE A 97 13.34 5.57 -8.93
N VAL A 98 12.40 6.09 -8.12
CA VAL A 98 10.99 6.15 -8.49
C VAL A 98 10.77 7.04 -9.72
N SER A 99 11.45 8.19 -9.77
CA SER A 99 11.35 9.10 -10.93
C SER A 99 11.84 8.43 -12.21
N GLY A 100 12.92 7.63 -12.12
CA GLY A 100 13.43 6.84 -13.23
C GLY A 100 12.52 5.69 -13.62
N LEU A 101 11.98 4.95 -12.63
CA LEU A 101 11.13 3.78 -12.85
C LEU A 101 9.85 4.13 -13.60
N PHE A 102 9.19 5.24 -13.23
CA PHE A 102 7.91 5.63 -13.81
C PHE A 102 8.00 6.81 -14.77
N ALA A 103 9.20 7.35 -15.02
CA ALA A 103 9.42 8.54 -15.83
C ALA A 103 8.60 9.77 -15.39
N ILE A 104 8.42 9.94 -14.08
CA ILE A 104 7.66 11.06 -13.48
C ILE A 104 8.61 11.89 -12.63
N PRO A 105 8.82 13.18 -12.94
CA PRO A 105 9.63 14.04 -12.09
C PRO A 105 8.89 14.31 -10.76
N LEU A 106 9.58 14.13 -9.63
CA LEU A 106 9.05 14.40 -8.29
C LEU A 106 9.78 15.55 -7.55
N PRO A 107 10.12 16.69 -8.18
CA PRO A 107 10.83 17.77 -7.49
C PRO A 107 9.95 18.45 -6.43
N GLU A 108 8.66 18.60 -6.70
CA GLU A 108 7.69 19.32 -5.84
C GLU A 108 7.15 18.48 -4.68
N VAL A 109 7.42 17.16 -4.67
CA VAL A 109 7.00 16.28 -3.57
C VAL A 109 7.86 16.57 -2.34
N VAL A 110 7.21 16.97 -1.25
CA VAL A 110 7.85 17.24 0.03
C VAL A 110 7.85 15.97 0.87
N VAL A 111 8.98 15.66 1.52
CA VAL A 111 9.11 14.52 2.43
C VAL A 111 9.36 15.03 3.84
N LEU A 112 8.48 14.67 4.77
CA LEU A 112 8.62 14.95 6.21
C LEU A 112 9.00 13.67 6.94
N ARG A 113 10.08 13.74 7.71
CA ARG A 113 10.45 12.73 8.71
C ARG A 113 9.86 13.13 10.03
N VAL A 114 9.10 12.22 10.66
CA VAL A 114 8.35 12.54 11.88
C VAL A 114 8.78 11.64 13.04
N PRO A 115 8.80 12.16 14.27
CA PRO A 115 9.24 11.41 15.43
C PRO A 115 8.32 10.23 15.75
N SER A 116 8.83 9.26 16.50
CA SER A 116 8.16 8.00 16.85
C SER A 116 6.80 8.14 17.53
N HIS A 117 6.54 9.25 18.23
CA HIS A 117 5.24 9.52 18.86
C HIS A 117 4.16 9.93 17.85
N VAL A 118 4.54 10.41 16.67
CA VAL A 118 3.63 10.68 15.54
C VAL A 118 3.48 9.42 14.69
N MET A 119 4.61 8.77 14.37
CA MET A 119 4.62 7.59 13.52
C MET A 119 5.73 6.64 13.98
N PRO A 120 5.41 5.41 14.41
CA PRO A 120 6.41 4.48 14.91
C PRO A 120 7.30 3.96 13.78
N ALA A 121 8.50 3.46 14.11
CA ALA A 121 9.49 3.03 13.12
C ALA A 121 9.06 1.87 12.22
N HIS A 122 8.03 1.12 12.62
CA HIS A 122 7.44 0.08 11.78
C HIS A 122 6.37 0.63 10.82
N ALA A 123 5.97 1.89 10.88
CA ALA A 123 4.96 2.40 9.96
C ALA A 123 5.48 2.46 8.52
N LEU A 124 4.56 2.36 7.55
CA LEU A 124 4.87 2.47 6.13
C LEU A 124 5.07 3.91 5.64
N GLY A 125 4.76 4.91 6.46
CA GLY A 125 4.52 6.26 5.97
C GLY A 125 3.13 6.44 5.35
N ALA A 126 2.83 7.67 4.97
CA ALA A 126 1.59 8.07 4.31
C ALA A 126 1.87 9.12 3.24
N VAL A 127 1.03 9.15 2.20
CA VAL A 127 1.02 10.22 1.18
C VAL A 127 -0.25 11.02 1.29
N TYR A 128 -0.11 12.34 1.29
CA TYR A 128 -1.21 13.28 1.23
C TYR A 128 -1.14 14.03 -0.10
N SER A 129 -2.16 13.81 -0.93
CA SER A 129 -2.37 14.59 -2.16
C SER A 129 -2.60 16.06 -1.83
N ASN A 130 -2.07 16.91 -2.70
CA ASN A 130 -2.29 18.34 -2.72
C ASN A 130 -2.05 18.85 -4.15
N GLY A 131 -3.11 19.34 -4.79
CA GLY A 131 -3.08 19.81 -6.17
C GLY A 131 -2.63 18.73 -7.15
N ALA A 132 -1.92 19.15 -8.21
CA ALA A 132 -1.46 18.27 -9.28
C ALA A 132 -0.18 17.49 -8.91
N ASP A 133 0.77 18.13 -8.22
CA ASP A 133 2.14 17.63 -8.07
C ASP A 133 2.80 17.92 -6.70
N LYS A 134 2.19 18.79 -5.87
CA LYS A 134 2.75 19.25 -4.57
C LYS A 134 2.42 18.33 -3.39
N HIS A 135 2.53 17.03 -3.61
CA HIS A 135 2.13 16.03 -2.61
C HIS A 135 3.09 16.00 -1.41
N LEU A 136 2.57 15.61 -0.25
CA LEU A 136 3.33 15.48 0.98
C LEU A 136 3.47 14.01 1.37
N VAL A 137 4.71 13.55 1.49
CA VAL A 137 5.05 12.22 2.00
C VAL A 137 5.50 12.36 3.44
N VAL A 138 4.82 11.66 4.35
CA VAL A 138 5.17 11.62 5.78
C VAL A 138 5.71 10.23 6.10
N VAL A 139 6.94 10.14 6.60
CA VAL A 139 7.63 8.88 6.95
C VAL A 139 8.17 8.96 8.38
N PRO A 140 8.36 7.82 9.07
CA PRO A 140 8.97 7.86 10.38
C PRO A 140 10.43 8.33 10.28
N ASP A 141 10.92 9.01 11.31
CA ASP A 141 12.31 9.46 11.42
C ASP A 141 13.31 8.30 11.46
N GLN A 142 12.87 7.15 11.98
CA GLN A 142 13.60 5.90 11.97
C GLN A 142 12.79 4.82 11.27
N SER A 143 13.46 3.93 10.54
CA SER A 143 12.83 2.80 9.86
C SER A 143 13.75 1.59 9.87
N PHE A 144 13.15 0.39 9.86
CA PHE A 144 13.86 -0.86 9.60
C PHE A 144 14.25 -1.01 8.13
N ASP A 145 13.60 -0.24 7.25
CA ASP A 145 13.87 -0.16 5.82
C ASP A 145 13.68 1.30 5.34
N PRO A 146 14.66 2.19 5.59
CA PRO A 146 14.53 3.61 5.26
C PRO A 146 14.23 3.87 3.78
N VAL A 147 15.00 3.22 2.89
CA VAL A 147 14.87 3.44 1.45
C VAL A 147 13.61 2.77 0.91
N GLY A 148 13.28 1.54 1.34
CA GLY A 148 12.08 0.85 0.88
C GLY A 148 10.79 1.58 1.25
N VAL A 149 10.68 2.10 2.47
CA VAL A 149 9.56 2.95 2.90
C VAL A 149 9.44 4.19 2.01
N LEU A 150 10.54 4.89 1.75
CA LEU A 150 10.55 6.06 0.88
C LEU A 150 10.17 5.72 -0.57
N VAL A 151 10.71 4.63 -1.13
CA VAL A 151 10.40 4.15 -2.48
C VAL A 151 8.90 3.86 -2.60
N ARG A 152 8.30 3.19 -1.61
CA ARG A 152 6.86 2.91 -1.58
C ARG A 152 6.06 4.21 -1.67
N GLN A 153 6.32 5.15 -0.77
CA GLN A 153 5.52 6.36 -0.65
C GLN A 153 5.75 7.32 -1.82
N LEU A 154 6.98 7.42 -2.33
CA LEU A 154 7.25 8.22 -3.52
C LEU A 154 6.59 7.61 -4.77
N ALA A 155 6.49 6.29 -4.88
CA ALA A 155 5.75 5.64 -5.96
C ALA A 155 4.24 5.95 -5.90
N VAL A 156 3.67 5.99 -4.70
CA VAL A 156 2.29 6.46 -4.49
C VAL A 156 2.15 7.94 -4.85
N ALA A 157 3.09 8.79 -4.47
CA ALA A 157 3.07 10.20 -4.88
C ALA A 157 3.16 10.35 -6.41
N ALA A 158 4.02 9.58 -7.08
CA ALA A 158 4.12 9.57 -8.55
C ALA A 158 2.81 9.15 -9.22
N HIS A 159 2.14 8.13 -8.66
CA HIS A 159 0.82 7.71 -9.09
C HIS A 159 -0.21 8.82 -8.95
N TYR A 160 -0.25 9.52 -7.81
CA TYR A 160 -1.11 10.70 -7.64
C TYR A 160 -0.80 11.78 -8.67
N THR A 161 0.47 12.10 -8.93
CA THR A 161 0.82 13.11 -9.93
C THR A 161 0.27 12.76 -11.33
N LEU A 162 0.37 11.49 -11.74
CA LEU A 162 -0.22 11.04 -13.00
C LEU A 162 -1.75 11.08 -12.99
N MET A 163 -2.37 10.62 -11.90
CA MET A 163 -3.82 10.64 -11.78
C MET A 163 -4.35 12.07 -11.87
N ARG A 164 -3.77 13.01 -11.12
CA ARG A 164 -4.23 14.40 -11.00
C ARG A 164 -4.01 15.22 -12.27
N GLY A 165 -3.15 14.75 -13.18
CA GLY A 165 -3.04 15.30 -14.53
C GLY A 165 -4.24 14.99 -15.44
N LYS A 166 -5.17 14.12 -15.02
CA LYS A 166 -6.33 13.69 -15.82
C LYS A 166 -7.57 14.55 -15.49
N PRO A 167 -8.49 14.73 -16.46
CA PRO A 167 -9.70 15.51 -16.22
C PRO A 167 -10.71 14.77 -15.34
N GLY A 168 -11.52 15.55 -14.61
CA GLY A 168 -12.68 15.07 -13.85
C GLY A 168 -12.40 14.74 -12.39
N ILE A 169 -13.44 14.79 -11.55
CA ILE A 169 -13.32 14.58 -10.10
C ILE A 169 -12.83 13.17 -9.72
N ALA A 170 -13.06 12.17 -10.58
CA ALA A 170 -12.56 10.80 -10.35
C ALA A 170 -11.02 10.71 -10.38
N ALA A 171 -10.35 11.63 -11.08
CA ALA A 171 -8.90 11.77 -11.07
C ALA A 171 -8.38 12.32 -9.72
N MET A 172 -9.27 12.93 -8.94
CA MET A 172 -8.98 13.51 -7.64
C MET A 172 -9.25 12.54 -6.47
N MET A 173 -9.65 11.31 -6.75
CA MET A 173 -9.94 10.32 -5.72
C MET A 173 -8.77 9.37 -5.52
N SER A 174 -8.42 9.16 -4.26
CA SER A 174 -7.41 8.19 -3.87
C SER A 174 -7.95 6.76 -3.97
N ASP A 175 -7.26 5.89 -4.72
CA ASP A 175 -7.54 4.44 -4.78
C ASP A 175 -6.50 3.69 -3.96
N ASP A 176 -6.86 3.26 -2.74
CA ASP A 176 -5.93 2.63 -1.80
C ASP A 176 -5.40 1.28 -2.30
N LEU A 177 -6.16 0.56 -3.12
CA LEU A 177 -5.71 -0.70 -3.70
C LEU A 177 -4.59 -0.45 -4.70
N THR A 178 -4.84 0.52 -5.59
CA THR A 178 -3.86 0.92 -6.59
C THR A 178 -2.59 1.45 -5.94
N GLN A 179 -2.72 2.29 -4.91
CA GLN A 179 -1.57 2.78 -4.13
C GLN A 179 -0.76 1.62 -3.53
N ALA A 180 -1.44 0.64 -2.92
CA ALA A 180 -0.78 -0.52 -2.36
C ALA A 180 -0.06 -1.33 -3.44
N MET A 181 -0.66 -1.49 -4.62
CA MET A 181 -0.06 -2.20 -5.75
C MET A 181 1.17 -1.47 -6.30
N VAL A 182 1.05 -0.19 -6.65
CA VAL A 182 2.15 0.61 -7.23
C VAL A 182 3.29 0.76 -6.22
N GLY A 183 2.96 1.08 -4.97
CA GLY A 183 3.93 1.19 -3.89
C GLY A 183 4.68 -0.12 -3.65
N GLN A 184 3.96 -1.25 -3.56
CA GLN A 184 4.59 -2.54 -3.37
C GLN A 184 5.42 -2.97 -4.58
N TYR A 185 4.95 -2.68 -5.79
CA TYR A 185 5.68 -2.97 -7.03
C TYR A 185 7.03 -2.26 -7.04
N ALA A 186 7.04 -0.95 -6.78
CA ALA A 186 8.27 -0.15 -6.78
C ALA A 186 9.29 -0.67 -5.75
N VAL A 187 8.82 -1.02 -4.55
CA VAL A 187 9.66 -1.61 -3.51
C VAL A 187 10.27 -2.93 -3.96
N LEU A 188 9.45 -3.85 -4.48
CA LEU A 188 9.93 -5.17 -4.92
C LEU A 188 10.92 -5.04 -6.08
N ARG A 189 10.69 -4.09 -7.00
CA ARG A 189 11.65 -3.78 -8.07
C ARG A 189 12.95 -3.19 -7.52
N PHE A 190 12.86 -2.29 -6.55
CA PHE A 190 14.04 -1.71 -5.89
C PHE A 190 14.84 -2.78 -5.15
N ALA A 191 14.19 -3.60 -4.32
CA ALA A 191 14.84 -4.70 -3.59
C ALA A 191 15.51 -5.71 -4.53
N ALA A 192 14.90 -5.99 -5.69
CA ALA A 192 15.51 -6.87 -6.68
C ALA A 192 16.78 -6.27 -7.33
N GLN A 193 16.90 -4.95 -7.42
CA GLN A 193 18.06 -4.25 -8.00
C GLN A 193 19.12 -3.87 -6.95
N HIS A 194 18.69 -3.65 -5.71
CA HIS A 194 19.49 -3.15 -4.59
C HIS A 194 19.16 -3.91 -3.28
N PRO A 195 19.37 -5.24 -3.24
CA PRO A 195 19.02 -6.06 -2.07
C PRO A 195 19.74 -5.62 -0.79
N GLU A 196 20.90 -4.97 -0.92
CA GLU A 196 21.68 -4.45 0.21
C GLU A 196 21.11 -3.17 0.83
N LYS A 197 20.15 -2.50 0.17
CA LYS A 197 19.59 -1.20 0.59
C LYS A 197 18.12 -1.25 1.00
N CYS A 198 17.46 -2.38 0.80
CA CYS A 198 16.03 -2.53 1.03
C CYS A 198 15.75 -3.91 1.60
N SER A 199 15.12 -3.96 2.77
CA SER A 199 14.76 -5.24 3.36
C SER A 199 13.39 -5.68 2.88
N VAL A 200 13.39 -6.60 1.92
CA VAL A 200 12.17 -7.18 1.39
C VAL A 200 11.34 -7.87 2.48
N LEU A 201 11.99 -8.40 3.52
CA LEU A 201 11.34 -9.08 4.65
C LEU A 201 10.37 -8.18 5.40
N ARG A 202 10.69 -6.89 5.58
CA ARG A 202 9.77 -5.92 6.21
C ARG A 202 8.47 -5.80 5.40
N HIS A 203 8.59 -5.79 4.08
CA HIS A 203 7.45 -5.67 3.19
C HIS A 203 6.63 -6.96 3.10
N LEU A 204 7.26 -8.13 3.26
CA LEU A 204 6.56 -9.40 3.39
C LEU A 204 5.77 -9.50 4.70
N GLN A 205 6.23 -8.88 5.79
CA GLN A 205 5.48 -8.83 7.05
C GLN A 205 4.11 -8.16 6.88
N LEU A 206 4.02 -7.13 6.05
CA LEU A 206 2.76 -6.43 5.76
C LEU A 206 1.78 -7.31 4.98
N LEU A 207 2.29 -8.20 4.13
CA LEU A 207 1.47 -9.19 3.45
C LEU A 207 0.82 -10.15 4.45
N VAL A 208 1.52 -10.51 5.52
CA VAL A 208 0.95 -11.33 6.62
C VAL A 208 -0.17 -10.57 7.31
N SER A 209 0.09 -9.36 7.82
CA SER A 209 -0.97 -8.56 8.48
C SER A 209 -2.17 -8.30 7.57
N GLY A 210 -1.93 -8.10 6.27
CA GLY A 210 -2.99 -7.95 5.28
C GLY A 210 -3.82 -9.22 5.06
N GLU A 211 -3.22 -10.42 5.11
CA GLU A 211 -3.97 -11.69 5.03
C GLU A 211 -4.91 -11.85 6.23
N PHE A 212 -4.44 -11.50 7.43
CA PHE A 212 -5.28 -11.50 8.63
C PHE A 212 -6.44 -10.51 8.51
N ALA A 213 -6.17 -9.29 8.05
CA ALA A 213 -7.19 -8.28 7.82
C ALA A 213 -8.24 -8.75 6.79
N LYS A 214 -7.80 -9.43 5.73
CA LYS A 214 -8.69 -10.03 4.72
C LYS A 214 -9.54 -11.18 5.28
N GLY A 215 -8.98 -11.99 6.17
CA GLY A 215 -9.73 -13.03 6.88
C GLY A 215 -10.77 -12.45 7.84
N LEU A 216 -10.37 -11.45 8.62
CA LEU A 216 -11.25 -10.72 9.55
C LEU A 216 -12.40 -10.05 8.80
N SER A 217 -12.14 -9.34 7.69
CA SER A 217 -13.17 -8.64 6.91
C SER A 217 -14.26 -9.55 6.36
N LYS A 218 -13.97 -10.85 6.18
CA LYS A 218 -14.88 -11.85 5.62
C LYS A 218 -15.57 -12.73 6.66
N THR A 219 -15.22 -12.57 7.94
CA THR A 219 -15.73 -13.43 9.00
C THR A 219 -16.81 -12.73 9.84
N PRO A 220 -18.02 -13.29 9.95
CA PRO A 220 -19.01 -12.83 10.93
C PRO A 220 -18.47 -12.95 12.37
N GLU A 221 -19.00 -12.14 13.30
CA GLU A 221 -18.71 -12.26 14.75
C GLU A 221 -17.23 -12.03 15.14
N MET A 222 -16.59 -11.00 14.56
CA MET A 222 -15.21 -10.62 14.88
C MET A 222 -15.00 -10.23 16.36
N PRO A 223 -13.82 -10.52 16.97
CA PRO A 223 -12.72 -11.30 16.41
C PRO A 223 -12.86 -12.82 16.67
N MET A 224 -13.79 -13.24 17.55
CA MET A 224 -13.89 -14.63 18.00
C MET A 224 -14.31 -15.60 16.91
N GLY A 225 -15.21 -15.20 16.00
CA GLY A 225 -15.59 -15.99 14.84
C GLY A 225 -14.42 -16.26 13.90
N PHE A 226 -13.51 -15.29 13.73
CA PHE A 226 -12.28 -15.47 12.95
C PHE A 226 -11.30 -16.40 13.64
N ILE A 227 -11.07 -16.23 14.94
CA ILE A 227 -10.18 -17.10 15.73
C ILE A 227 -10.65 -18.56 15.69
N ALA A 228 -11.96 -18.80 15.72
CA ALA A 228 -12.56 -20.13 15.64
C ALA A 228 -12.70 -20.68 14.21
N SER A 229 -12.37 -19.91 13.17
CA SER A 229 -12.48 -20.34 11.77
C SER A 229 -11.31 -21.22 11.34
N ASP A 230 -11.52 -22.03 10.29
CA ASP A 230 -10.47 -22.86 9.68
C ASP A 230 -9.26 -22.01 9.22
N LEU A 231 -9.50 -20.80 8.74
CA LEU A 231 -8.44 -19.87 8.34
C LEU A 231 -7.69 -19.36 9.58
N GLY A 232 -8.41 -18.96 10.63
CA GLY A 232 -7.80 -18.54 11.91
C GLY A 232 -6.89 -19.62 12.49
N GLU A 233 -7.34 -20.87 12.50
CA GLU A 233 -6.53 -22.00 12.96
C GLU A 233 -5.30 -22.23 12.06
N GLN A 234 -5.44 -22.15 10.74
CA GLN A 234 -4.31 -22.27 9.80
C GLN A 234 -3.27 -21.18 10.03
N LEU A 235 -3.69 -19.93 10.18
CA LEU A 235 -2.79 -18.79 10.41
C LEU A 235 -2.10 -18.92 11.78
N MET A 236 -2.82 -19.32 12.82
CA MET A 236 -2.25 -19.56 14.15
C MET A 236 -1.16 -20.65 14.10
N ARG A 237 -1.40 -21.75 13.37
CA ARG A 237 -0.43 -22.83 13.18
C ARG A 237 0.79 -22.39 12.35
N ALA A 238 0.59 -21.55 11.33
CA ALA A 238 1.65 -21.16 10.41
C ALA A 238 2.57 -20.06 10.97
N TYR A 239 2.01 -19.07 11.66
CA TYR A 239 2.76 -17.91 12.18
C TYR A 239 3.14 -18.03 13.66
N GLY A 240 2.56 -19.01 14.36
CA GLY A 240 2.72 -19.18 15.80
C GLY A 240 1.77 -18.28 16.61
N THR A 241 1.49 -18.68 17.84
CA THR A 241 0.50 -18.03 18.71
C THR A 241 0.87 -16.59 19.10
N GLY A 242 2.16 -16.29 19.23
CA GLY A 242 2.64 -14.95 19.57
C GLY A 242 2.36 -13.91 18.48
N MET A 243 2.83 -14.17 17.25
CA MET A 243 2.58 -13.30 16.10
C MET A 243 1.10 -13.21 15.77
N PHE A 244 0.39 -14.34 15.78
CA PHE A 244 -1.06 -14.39 15.56
C PHE A 244 -1.80 -13.45 16.51
N ARG A 245 -1.53 -13.55 17.83
CA ARG A 245 -2.17 -12.71 18.83
C ARG A 245 -1.83 -11.23 18.64
N ALA A 246 -0.56 -10.90 18.37
CA ALA A 246 -0.13 -9.52 18.18
C ALA A 246 -0.84 -8.86 16.99
N VAL A 247 -0.89 -9.53 15.84
CA VAL A 247 -1.53 -9.00 14.62
C VAL A 247 -3.04 -8.87 14.79
N VAL A 248 -3.71 -9.86 15.36
CA VAL A 248 -5.16 -9.80 15.62
C VAL A 248 -5.50 -8.67 16.59
N GLN A 249 -4.72 -8.54 17.66
CA GLN A 249 -4.89 -7.48 18.64
C GLN A 249 -4.68 -6.11 17.99
N GLU A 250 -3.61 -5.92 17.23
CA GLU A 250 -3.31 -4.66 16.53
C GLU A 250 -4.45 -4.28 15.57
N LEU A 251 -4.91 -5.21 14.72
CA LEU A 251 -5.98 -4.94 13.75
C LEU A 251 -7.33 -4.66 14.42
N TYR A 252 -7.59 -5.29 15.57
CA TYR A 252 -8.84 -5.11 16.31
C TYR A 252 -8.83 -3.84 17.17
N GLU A 253 -7.74 -3.56 17.88
CA GLU A 253 -7.61 -2.39 18.76
C GLU A 253 -7.43 -1.09 17.98
N SER A 254 -6.81 -1.15 16.78
CA SER A 254 -6.75 -0.01 15.86
C SER A 254 -8.07 0.28 15.13
N ALA A 255 -9.07 -0.60 15.26
CA ALA A 255 -10.34 -0.49 14.54
C ALA A 255 -11.33 0.47 15.20
N THR A 256 -11.13 1.77 15.05
CA THR A 256 -12.30 2.67 15.04
C THR A 256 -13.09 2.38 13.75
N ASN A 257 -14.28 1.78 13.87
CA ASN A 257 -15.21 1.51 12.77
C ASN A 257 -14.68 0.59 11.64
N GLY A 258 -13.80 -0.38 11.94
CA GLY A 258 -13.36 -1.39 10.95
C GLY A 258 -12.42 -0.90 9.85
N ARG A 259 -11.93 0.35 9.92
CA ARG A 259 -11.07 0.95 8.88
C ARG A 259 -9.74 0.22 8.71
N ALA A 260 -9.07 -0.13 9.81
CA ALA A 260 -7.79 -0.84 9.77
C ALA A 260 -7.90 -2.20 9.03
N ILE A 261 -9.00 -2.92 9.25
CA ILE A 261 -9.32 -4.19 8.59
C ILE A 261 -9.51 -3.97 7.07
N TRP A 262 -10.24 -2.92 6.69
CA TRP A 262 -10.42 -2.58 5.27
C TRP A 262 -9.09 -2.21 4.60
N PHE A 263 -8.30 -1.30 5.19
CA PHE A 263 -6.98 -0.91 4.66
C PHE A 263 -6.02 -2.09 4.57
N GLY A 264 -6.00 -2.98 5.58
CA GLY A 264 -5.15 -4.17 5.57
C GLY A 264 -5.54 -5.13 4.44
N SER A 265 -6.84 -5.39 4.26
CA SER A 265 -7.35 -6.24 3.18
C SER A 265 -7.01 -5.66 1.79
N THR A 266 -7.17 -4.35 1.62
CA THR A 266 -6.82 -3.64 0.38
C THR A 266 -5.31 -3.71 0.11
N ASN A 267 -4.49 -3.49 1.15
CA ASN A 267 -3.03 -3.60 1.04
C ASN A 267 -2.59 -5.02 0.65
N PHE A 268 -3.23 -6.06 1.18
CA PHE A 268 -2.96 -7.44 0.78
C PHE A 268 -3.19 -7.65 -0.70
N THR A 269 -4.39 -7.29 -1.18
CA THR A 269 -4.77 -7.50 -2.58
C THR A 269 -3.86 -6.71 -3.53
N GLY A 270 -3.55 -5.45 -3.23
CA GLY A 270 -2.59 -4.67 -4.01
C GLY A 270 -1.19 -5.30 -4.01
N SER A 271 -0.71 -5.78 -2.86
CA SER A 271 0.60 -6.42 -2.75
C SER A 271 0.70 -7.75 -3.49
N ALA A 272 -0.37 -8.56 -3.46
CA ALA A 272 -0.46 -9.81 -4.22
C ALA A 272 -0.43 -9.55 -5.74
N LEU A 273 -1.14 -8.52 -6.22
CA LEU A 273 -1.07 -8.10 -7.62
C LEU A 273 0.33 -7.59 -7.99
N ALA A 274 0.96 -6.79 -7.13
CA ALA A 274 2.33 -6.32 -7.35
C ALA A 274 3.34 -7.47 -7.49
N LEU A 275 3.19 -8.53 -6.68
CA LEU A 275 4.00 -9.74 -6.78
C LEU A 275 3.76 -10.47 -8.12
N TYR A 276 2.51 -10.66 -8.51
CA TYR A 276 2.17 -11.30 -9.77
C TYR A 276 2.76 -10.56 -10.97
N LEU A 277 2.60 -9.23 -11.00
CA LEU A 277 2.99 -8.36 -12.10
C LEU A 277 4.49 -8.00 -12.09
N LEU A 278 5.22 -8.41 -11.05
CA LEU A 278 6.61 -8.00 -10.84
C LEU A 278 7.46 -8.28 -12.08
N GLY A 279 8.14 -7.26 -12.59
CA GLY A 279 9.04 -7.36 -13.76
C GLY A 279 8.42 -6.91 -15.08
N ASP A 280 7.12 -6.61 -15.13
CA ASP A 280 6.49 -5.93 -16.25
C ASP A 280 6.43 -4.41 -16.01
N ASP A 281 7.60 -3.76 -16.12
CA ASP A 281 7.76 -2.32 -15.88
C ASP A 281 6.94 -1.49 -16.90
N TYR A 282 6.79 -1.99 -18.14
CA TYR A 282 5.97 -1.36 -19.17
C TYR A 282 4.48 -1.42 -18.82
N GLY A 283 3.97 -2.60 -18.48
CA GLY A 283 2.58 -2.78 -18.08
C GLY A 283 2.23 -1.95 -16.84
N MET A 284 3.13 -1.86 -15.85
CA MET A 284 2.90 -1.02 -14.67
C MET A 284 2.85 0.47 -15.02
N THR A 285 3.72 0.93 -15.92
CA THR A 285 3.69 2.32 -16.42
C THR A 285 2.39 2.60 -17.16
N GLN A 286 1.94 1.69 -18.04
CA GLN A 286 0.66 1.80 -18.74
C GLN A 286 -0.52 1.82 -17.76
N PHE A 287 -0.48 0.98 -16.72
CA PHE A 287 -1.50 0.94 -15.69
C PHE A 287 -1.65 2.29 -14.99
N MET A 288 -0.54 2.89 -14.54
CA MET A 288 -0.57 4.21 -13.89
C MET A 288 -1.07 5.32 -14.84
N GLN A 289 -0.69 5.27 -16.12
CA GLN A 289 -1.19 6.20 -17.14
C GLN A 289 -2.69 6.06 -17.42
N GLN A 290 -3.23 4.85 -17.31
CA GLN A 290 -4.65 4.58 -17.58
C GLN A 290 -5.54 4.68 -16.35
N ASP A 291 -4.96 4.70 -15.14
CA ASP A 291 -5.73 4.64 -13.90
C ASP A 291 -6.55 5.91 -13.64
N SER A 292 -7.86 5.76 -13.53
CA SER A 292 -8.79 6.81 -13.12
C SER A 292 -9.82 6.22 -12.18
N GLY A 293 -10.30 7.01 -11.21
CA GLY A 293 -11.30 6.56 -10.23
C GLY A 293 -12.62 6.08 -10.83
N SER A 294 -12.86 6.38 -12.11
CA SER A 294 -14.05 6.06 -12.90
C SER A 294 -14.01 4.67 -13.57
N ARG A 295 -12.88 3.95 -13.54
CA ARG A 295 -12.73 2.63 -14.17
C ARG A 295 -12.57 1.54 -13.13
N LYS A 296 -13.14 0.35 -13.39
CA LYS A 296 -13.00 -0.80 -12.51
C LYS A 296 -11.58 -1.35 -12.55
N LEU A 297 -11.11 -1.93 -11.44
CA LEU A 297 -9.75 -2.48 -11.37
C LEU A 297 -9.46 -3.48 -12.49
N GLY A 298 -10.39 -4.40 -12.78
CA GLY A 298 -10.20 -5.41 -13.81
C GLY A 298 -10.04 -4.84 -15.22
N GLU A 299 -10.75 -3.75 -15.55
CA GLU A 299 -10.65 -3.09 -16.86
C GLU A 299 -9.29 -2.42 -17.04
N LYS A 300 -8.80 -1.75 -15.97
CA LYS A 300 -7.49 -1.10 -15.93
C LYS A 300 -6.36 -2.12 -16.09
N LEU A 301 -6.45 -3.23 -15.35
CA LEU A 301 -5.47 -4.31 -15.41
C LEU A 301 -5.41 -4.97 -16.80
N LYS A 302 -6.56 -5.25 -17.42
CA LYS A 302 -6.59 -5.82 -18.79
C LYS A 302 -5.98 -4.87 -19.82
N ALA A 303 -6.37 -3.60 -19.79
CA ALA A 303 -5.89 -2.61 -20.73
C ALA A 303 -4.40 -2.29 -20.57
N ALA A 304 -3.82 -2.48 -19.38
CA ALA A 304 -2.40 -2.23 -19.13
C ALA A 304 -1.50 -3.45 -19.38
N PHE A 305 -1.93 -4.65 -19.01
CA PHE A 305 -1.07 -5.85 -18.97
C PHE A 305 -1.46 -6.94 -19.98
N GLY A 306 -2.69 -6.93 -20.51
CA GLY A 306 -3.21 -8.00 -21.39
C GLY A 306 -3.54 -7.57 -22.82
N GLY A 307 -3.66 -6.26 -23.09
CA GLY A 307 -4.37 -5.75 -24.27
C GLY A 307 -5.89 -6.00 -24.16
N GLU A 308 -6.70 -5.22 -24.87
CA GLU A 308 -8.18 -5.33 -24.78
C GLU A 308 -8.72 -6.71 -25.21
N ASP A 309 -7.93 -7.49 -25.97
CA ASP A 309 -8.26 -8.82 -26.49
C ASP A 309 -7.55 -9.99 -25.78
N GLY A 310 -6.83 -9.74 -24.68
CA GLY A 310 -6.09 -10.78 -23.95
C GLY A 310 -7.01 -11.78 -23.21
N PRO A 311 -6.60 -13.06 -23.04
CA PRO A 311 -7.35 -14.02 -22.25
C PRO A 311 -7.50 -13.54 -20.79
N ASP A 312 -8.56 -13.98 -20.12
CA ASP A 312 -8.79 -13.64 -18.72
C ASP A 312 -7.74 -14.31 -17.82
N TRP A 313 -6.62 -13.62 -17.61
CA TRP A 313 -5.49 -14.08 -16.82
C TRP A 313 -5.76 -14.05 -15.32
N PHE A 314 -6.90 -13.50 -14.87
CA PHE A 314 -7.22 -13.43 -13.43
C PHE A 314 -7.23 -14.82 -12.76
N HIS A 315 -7.51 -15.88 -13.52
CA HIS A 315 -7.42 -17.26 -13.05
C HIS A 315 -5.98 -17.72 -12.72
N SER A 316 -4.96 -17.12 -13.34
CA SER A 316 -3.54 -17.47 -13.11
C SER A 316 -2.86 -16.60 -12.04
N VAL A 317 -3.55 -15.56 -11.54
CA VAL A 317 -2.97 -14.62 -10.55
C VAL A 317 -2.60 -15.35 -9.27
N GLN A 318 -3.50 -16.19 -8.77
CA GLN A 318 -3.32 -16.95 -7.53
C GLN A 318 -2.01 -17.76 -7.53
N ASP A 319 -1.76 -18.51 -8.61
CA ASP A 319 -0.57 -19.34 -8.74
C ASP A 319 0.68 -18.50 -8.99
N GLY A 320 0.57 -17.50 -9.86
CA GLY A 320 1.70 -16.65 -10.23
C GLY A 320 2.22 -15.83 -9.05
N PHE A 321 1.34 -15.24 -8.23
CA PHE A 321 1.80 -14.46 -7.09
C PHE A 321 2.41 -15.35 -5.99
N ASN A 322 1.85 -16.54 -5.72
CA ASN A 322 2.43 -17.47 -4.76
C ASN A 322 3.79 -18.02 -5.22
N SER A 323 3.95 -18.29 -6.52
CA SER A 323 5.22 -18.70 -7.12
C SER A 323 6.28 -17.59 -7.02
N ARG A 324 5.90 -16.34 -7.31
CA ARG A 324 6.82 -15.20 -7.18
C ARG A 324 7.22 -14.96 -5.73
N LEU A 325 6.27 -15.04 -4.81
CA LEU A 325 6.54 -14.90 -3.38
C LEU A 325 7.53 -15.98 -2.89
N ALA A 326 7.35 -17.24 -3.28
CA ALA A 326 8.28 -18.31 -2.94
C ALA A 326 9.71 -18.00 -3.43
N THR A 327 9.84 -17.49 -4.66
CA THR A 327 11.13 -17.07 -5.22
C THR A 327 11.78 -15.96 -4.40
N ILE A 328 11.02 -14.91 -4.04
CA ILE A 328 11.53 -13.78 -3.26
C ILE A 328 11.96 -14.23 -1.87
N MET A 329 11.17 -15.07 -1.20
CA MET A 329 11.53 -15.60 0.12
C MET A 329 12.82 -16.41 0.08
N ALA A 330 13.01 -17.24 -0.95
CA ALA A 330 14.25 -18.00 -1.12
C ALA A 330 15.49 -17.09 -1.24
N MET A 331 15.33 -15.92 -1.86
CA MET A 331 16.39 -14.91 -1.97
C MET A 331 16.64 -14.12 -0.68
N ALA A 332 15.65 -14.05 0.22
CA ALA A 332 15.73 -13.28 1.46
C ALA A 332 16.26 -14.12 2.66
N VAL A 333 16.22 -15.46 2.58
CA VAL A 333 16.81 -16.34 3.61
C VAL A 333 18.31 -16.07 3.89
N PRO A 334 19.17 -15.74 2.91
CA PRO A 334 20.53 -15.27 3.15
C PRO A 334 20.65 -13.98 4.00
N GLU A 335 19.62 -13.14 4.08
CA GLU A 335 19.62 -11.94 4.95
C GLU A 335 19.60 -12.32 6.44
N LEU A 336 19.10 -13.50 6.78
CA LEU A 336 19.04 -13.98 8.17
C LEU A 336 20.43 -14.38 8.71
N SER A 337 21.35 -14.82 7.86
CA SER A 337 22.69 -15.25 8.27
C SER A 337 23.67 -14.09 8.47
N SER A 338 23.44 -12.95 7.81
CA SER A 338 24.25 -11.73 7.98
C SER A 338 23.78 -10.84 9.14
N ALA A 339 22.51 -10.90 9.54
CA ALA A 339 21.98 -10.19 10.69
C ALA A 339 22.36 -10.84 12.05
N SER A 340 22.84 -12.08 12.04
CA SER A 340 23.28 -12.84 13.22
C SER A 340 24.80 -12.80 13.49
N ALA A 341 25.57 -12.08 12.66
CA ALA A 341 27.03 -11.94 12.76
C ALA A 341 27.43 -10.58 13.31
#